data_AF-A0A0B7A0K8-F1
#
_entry.id   AF-A0A0B7A0K8-F1
#
_cell.length_a   1.000
_cell.length_b   1.000
_cell.length_c   1.000
_cell.angle_alpha   90.00
_cell.angle_beta   90.00
_cell.angle_gamma   90.00
#
_symmetry.space_group_name_H-M   'P 1'
#
loop_
_entity.id
_entity.type
_entity.pdbx_description
1 polymer ?
#
loop_
_entity_poly.entity_id
_entity_poly.type
_entity_poly.pdbx_seq_one_letter_code
_entity_poly.pdbx_strand_id
1 'polypeptide(L)'
;QPRPSSSQQQPLHQQQDMSSNQLDTYKKLTDSLTFPPQAHHFTFSIDLRSIRDHHSTNTINIFLRYMYPFFGSAAPILTHPTVEIRKGSEVLLPQSFCAFDFACSMQQLQETFARVPLVVEVWHRDRHLSQDVLVGTVKLPLSLVMSAGRTRIMNSAGASGWRQEASDRVPVTSSDGKLEKCADISLVLSLEDWGPIASGHTCQQNSRAPNIQALPFQTESSTGVESVETGTSSPRHSAEYQAAVELELWKENQEKDFERKMKIKETTLMKTLAEEWKKRDTEREVLTQRKLTEFKQMEDQLRKTLTDLERREKKLAVSEHEVMKLRSDLQREHDRKLMEMKEASRRLKEDCDHQVELQKMKMKELEDTTNRHKQDLGDSERKYKTLETEFATYRDRQTKTPEVRLQSEVNLLNMEKMELDRKLDAATKSKIYYKQQWGRALKELARLKQKEQELAKANLLHQKQELEHMRLRYLAAEEKEVVSKDNKELEEIRSQISKLKQREEERLQNMSDSHQIPLIKDAYGKPLNLDLDASVDEHVVRLVEERDTLLRTGVYTTQDKIIAELDRQIRETVSHRTS
;
A
#
# COMPACT_ATOMS: atom_id res chain seq x y z
N GLN A 1 -19.23 -66.27 -0.02
CA GLN A 1 -18.91 -67.34 -1.00
C GLN A 1 -17.94 -66.77 -2.04
N PRO A 2 -16.87 -67.50 -2.41
CA PRO A 2 -16.19 -67.25 -3.69
C PRO A 2 -15.90 -68.54 -4.47
N ARG A 3 -16.27 -68.59 -5.76
CA ARG A 3 -15.85 -69.57 -6.78
C ARG A 3 -16.13 -69.00 -8.19
N PRO A 4 -15.39 -69.42 -9.23
CA PRO A 4 -13.96 -69.73 -9.23
C PRO A 4 -13.23 -69.05 -10.43
N SER A 5 -11.94 -69.33 -10.56
CA SER A 5 -11.09 -68.90 -11.66
C SER A 5 -11.50 -69.48 -13.03
N SER A 6 -11.29 -68.69 -14.09
CA SER A 6 -11.30 -69.13 -15.49
C SER A 6 -9.93 -68.87 -16.12
N SER A 7 -9.11 -69.91 -16.24
CA SER A 7 -7.77 -69.81 -16.83
C SER A 7 -7.87 -69.81 -18.36
N GLN A 8 -7.37 -68.77 -19.01
CA GLN A 8 -7.10 -68.78 -20.45
C GLN A 8 -5.61 -68.95 -20.72
N GLN A 9 -5.28 -69.78 -21.71
CA GLN A 9 -3.92 -70.17 -22.06
C GLN A 9 -3.46 -69.52 -23.37
N GLN A 10 -2.14 -69.64 -23.60
CA GLN A 10 -1.42 -69.40 -24.87
C GLN A 10 -1.06 -67.94 -25.20
N PRO A 11 0.00 -67.72 -26.00
CA PRO A 11 1.04 -68.68 -26.44
C PRO A 11 2.40 -68.45 -25.76
N LEU A 12 3.24 -69.49 -25.68
CA LEU A 12 4.68 -69.28 -25.51
C LEU A 12 5.19 -68.55 -26.76
N HIS A 13 5.90 -67.44 -26.58
CA HIS A 13 6.81 -66.98 -27.63
C HIS A 13 7.98 -67.96 -27.73
N GLN A 14 8.23 -68.46 -28.94
CA GLN A 14 9.39 -69.29 -29.20
C GLN A 14 10.67 -68.48 -28.99
N GLN A 15 11.58 -68.97 -28.15
CA GLN A 15 12.99 -68.66 -28.36
C GLN A 15 13.38 -69.28 -29.71
N GLN A 16 13.60 -68.44 -30.72
CA GLN A 16 14.32 -68.89 -31.90
C GLN A 16 15.79 -69.01 -31.53
N ASP A 17 16.26 -70.25 -31.35
CA ASP A 17 17.69 -70.53 -31.35
C ASP A 17 18.27 -70.06 -32.69
N MET A 18 19.10 -69.01 -32.65
CA MET A 18 19.79 -68.50 -33.82
C MET A 18 20.82 -69.54 -34.28
N SER A 19 20.39 -70.32 -35.26
CA SER A 19 21.05 -71.54 -35.75
C SER A 19 22.53 -71.34 -36.06
N SER A 20 23.34 -72.35 -35.74
CA SER A 20 24.81 -72.35 -35.77
C SER A 20 25.48 -71.98 -37.10
N ASN A 21 24.72 -71.82 -38.18
CA ASN A 21 25.22 -71.61 -39.55
C ASN A 21 25.76 -70.21 -39.86
N GLN A 22 25.51 -69.20 -39.02
CA GLN A 22 26.09 -67.87 -39.26
C GLN A 22 27.59 -67.80 -38.92
N LEU A 23 28.06 -68.57 -37.94
CA LEU A 23 29.45 -68.49 -37.45
C LEU A 23 30.50 -68.91 -38.49
N ASP A 24 30.15 -69.85 -39.38
CA ASP A 24 31.06 -70.32 -40.44
C ASP A 24 31.05 -69.43 -41.71
N THR A 25 30.09 -68.50 -41.82
CA THR A 25 30.13 -67.48 -42.89
C THR A 25 31.17 -66.39 -42.56
N TYR A 26 31.25 -65.96 -41.30
CA TYR A 26 32.23 -64.97 -40.85
C TYR A 26 33.69 -65.45 -40.95
N LYS A 27 33.94 -66.77 -40.91
CA LYS A 27 35.28 -67.36 -41.12
C LYS A 27 35.79 -67.33 -42.56
N LYS A 28 34.95 -66.94 -43.54
CA LYS A 28 35.26 -67.04 -44.98
C LYS A 28 35.55 -65.70 -45.68
N LEU A 29 35.64 -64.62 -44.91
CA LEU A 29 35.91 -63.25 -45.40
C LEU A 29 37.07 -62.55 -44.68
N THR A 30 37.80 -63.27 -43.81
CA THR A 30 38.91 -62.71 -43.00
C THR A 30 40.29 -62.86 -43.65
N ASP A 31 40.40 -63.46 -44.84
CA ASP A 31 41.65 -63.53 -45.59
C ASP A 31 41.89 -62.22 -46.37
N SER A 32 43.02 -61.55 -46.07
CA SER A 32 43.54 -60.34 -46.72
C SER A 32 42.75 -59.02 -46.55
N LEU A 33 42.47 -58.63 -45.31
CA LEU A 33 42.26 -57.20 -44.98
C LEU A 33 43.61 -56.45 -44.90
N THR A 34 44.03 -55.85 -46.01
CA THR A 34 45.22 -54.98 -46.06
C THR A 34 44.87 -53.56 -45.58
N PHE A 35 45.24 -53.23 -44.34
CA PHE A 35 45.10 -51.87 -43.81
C PHE A 35 46.00 -50.87 -44.55
N PRO A 36 45.61 -49.58 -44.64
CA PRO A 36 46.48 -48.53 -45.16
C PRO A 36 47.82 -48.47 -44.40
N PRO A 37 48.95 -48.18 -45.06
CA PRO A 37 50.19 -47.84 -44.36
C PRO A 37 49.93 -46.63 -43.45
N GLN A 38 50.46 -46.65 -42.24
CA GLN A 38 50.21 -45.65 -41.18
C GLN A 38 48.77 -45.66 -40.59
N ALA A 39 47.99 -46.73 -40.76
CA ALA A 39 46.75 -46.90 -40.00
C ALA A 39 47.04 -47.10 -38.49
N HIS A 40 46.30 -46.40 -37.64
CA HIS A 40 46.25 -46.60 -36.20
C HIS A 40 45.00 -47.39 -35.80
N HIS A 41 45.06 -48.12 -34.68
CA HIS A 41 43.87 -48.67 -34.03
C HIS A 41 43.27 -47.60 -33.12
N PHE A 42 42.05 -47.19 -33.44
CA PHE A 42 41.26 -46.29 -32.61
C PHE A 42 40.10 -47.04 -31.96
N THR A 43 39.84 -46.75 -30.69
CA THR A 43 38.54 -46.99 -30.06
C THR A 43 37.85 -45.65 -29.90
N PHE A 44 36.70 -45.42 -30.55
CA PHE A 44 35.86 -44.25 -30.30
C PHE A 44 34.61 -44.65 -29.54
N SER A 45 34.22 -43.90 -28.52
CA SER A 45 33.01 -44.15 -27.75
C SER A 45 32.15 -42.91 -27.57
N ILE A 46 30.84 -43.16 -27.51
CA ILE A 46 29.78 -42.18 -27.41
C ILE A 46 28.89 -42.59 -26.25
N ASP A 47 28.66 -41.68 -25.30
CA ASP A 47 27.68 -41.84 -24.23
C ASP A 47 26.65 -40.72 -24.30
N LEU A 48 25.43 -41.05 -24.74
CA LEU A 48 24.29 -40.14 -24.78
C LEU A 48 23.61 -40.03 -23.41
N ARG A 49 24.35 -39.60 -22.38
CA ARG A 49 23.99 -39.69 -20.94
C ARG A 49 22.56 -39.32 -20.58
N SER A 50 22.09 -38.15 -21.01
CA SER A 50 20.78 -37.62 -20.63
C SER A 50 20.15 -36.75 -21.71
N ILE A 51 18.84 -36.61 -21.64
CA ILE A 51 18.07 -35.69 -22.47
C ILE A 51 17.07 -34.91 -21.60
N ARG A 52 16.91 -33.61 -21.91
CA ARG A 52 16.00 -32.67 -21.25
C ARG A 52 15.02 -32.10 -22.27
N ASP A 53 13.72 -32.31 -22.10
CA ASP A 53 12.69 -31.73 -22.95
C ASP A 53 12.34 -30.31 -22.50
N HIS A 54 12.16 -29.40 -23.48
CA HIS A 54 11.76 -28.01 -23.24
C HIS A 54 10.42 -27.66 -23.89
N HIS A 55 10.00 -28.39 -24.93
CA HIS A 55 8.88 -27.97 -25.78
C HIS A 55 7.62 -28.80 -25.57
N SER A 56 7.74 -30.11 -25.35
CA SER A 56 6.62 -31.07 -25.43
C SER A 56 5.44 -30.70 -24.53
N THR A 57 4.22 -30.79 -25.05
CA THR A 57 2.98 -30.50 -24.31
C THR A 57 2.49 -31.69 -23.48
N ASN A 58 2.76 -32.90 -23.97
CA ASN A 58 2.39 -34.16 -23.34
C ASN A 58 3.66 -34.94 -22.90
N THR A 59 3.46 -35.96 -22.08
CA THR A 59 4.50 -36.94 -21.71
C THR A 59 4.83 -37.82 -22.92
N ILE A 60 6.09 -37.86 -23.37
CA ILE A 60 6.51 -38.66 -24.53
C ILE A 60 7.48 -39.77 -24.11
N ASN A 61 7.24 -40.98 -24.60
CA ASN A 61 8.16 -42.11 -24.47
C ASN A 61 9.19 -42.06 -25.60
N ILE A 62 10.46 -41.83 -25.30
CA ILE A 62 11.50 -41.57 -26.31
C ILE A 62 12.61 -42.62 -26.34
N PHE A 63 13.22 -42.75 -27.51
CA PHE A 63 14.52 -43.38 -27.73
C PHE A 63 15.35 -42.55 -28.73
N LEU A 64 16.67 -42.66 -28.65
CA LEU A 64 17.59 -42.01 -29.59
C LEU A 64 18.10 -43.06 -30.58
N ARG A 65 18.22 -42.67 -31.85
CA ARG A 65 18.76 -43.49 -32.94
C ARG A 65 19.91 -42.75 -33.64
N TYR A 66 21.00 -43.43 -33.94
CA TYR A 66 22.09 -42.85 -34.73
C TYR A 66 22.83 -43.90 -35.56
N MET A 67 23.60 -43.45 -36.55
CA MET A 67 24.40 -44.31 -37.43
C MET A 67 25.64 -43.55 -37.91
N TYR A 68 26.79 -44.21 -37.96
CA TYR A 68 28.02 -43.60 -38.48
C TYR A 68 28.86 -44.63 -39.26
N PRO A 69 28.61 -44.80 -40.59
CA PRO A 69 29.22 -45.86 -41.40
C PRO A 69 30.76 -45.87 -41.44
N PHE A 70 31.41 -44.75 -41.10
CA PHE A 70 32.86 -44.65 -40.96
C PHE A 70 33.45 -45.61 -39.90
N PHE A 71 32.68 -45.97 -38.88
CA PHE A 71 33.07 -46.97 -37.88
C PHE A 71 32.89 -48.42 -38.35
N GLY A 72 32.77 -48.66 -39.66
CA GLY A 72 32.72 -50.00 -40.26
C GLY A 72 31.34 -50.67 -40.28
N SER A 73 30.29 -50.03 -39.75
CA SER A 73 28.93 -50.57 -39.76
C SER A 73 27.88 -49.52 -40.13
N ALA A 74 26.98 -49.89 -41.04
CA ALA A 74 25.77 -49.13 -41.39
C ALA A 74 24.52 -49.61 -40.62
N ALA A 75 24.68 -50.38 -39.53
CA ALA A 75 23.58 -50.70 -38.64
C ALA A 75 23.25 -49.49 -37.74
N PRO A 76 21.97 -49.12 -37.55
CA PRO A 76 21.58 -48.07 -36.62
C PRO A 76 21.69 -48.54 -35.17
N ILE A 77 22.24 -47.70 -34.31
CA ILE A 77 22.36 -47.92 -32.86
C ILE A 77 21.24 -47.15 -32.15
N LEU A 78 20.72 -47.75 -31.08
CA LEU A 78 19.44 -47.41 -30.44
C LEU A 78 19.58 -47.46 -28.92
N THR A 79 19.12 -46.43 -28.21
CA THR A 79 18.94 -46.50 -26.74
C THR A 79 17.74 -47.39 -26.41
N HIS A 80 17.83 -48.27 -25.41
CA HIS A 80 16.74 -49.16 -25.04
C HIS A 80 16.76 -49.52 -23.53
N PRO A 81 15.60 -49.61 -22.86
CA PRO A 81 14.24 -49.34 -23.33
C PRO A 81 13.93 -47.85 -23.57
N THR A 82 12.76 -47.56 -24.11
CA THR A 82 12.23 -46.19 -24.24
C THR A 82 11.95 -45.57 -22.86
N VAL A 83 12.29 -44.31 -22.65
CA VAL A 83 12.05 -43.60 -21.39
C VAL A 83 10.94 -42.55 -21.52
N GLU A 84 10.09 -42.43 -20.50
CA GLU A 84 9.10 -41.35 -20.40
C GLU A 84 9.81 -40.04 -20.01
N ILE A 85 9.61 -38.97 -20.80
CA ILE A 85 10.08 -37.62 -20.47
C ILE A 85 8.92 -36.61 -20.47
N ARG A 86 9.05 -35.59 -19.63
CA ARG A 86 8.08 -34.50 -19.44
C ARG A 86 8.74 -33.13 -19.60
N LYS A 87 7.95 -32.11 -19.92
CA LYS A 87 8.42 -30.72 -20.07
C LYS A 87 9.22 -30.25 -18.85
N GLY A 88 10.43 -29.78 -19.10
CA GLY A 88 11.37 -29.28 -18.08
C GLY A 88 12.09 -30.36 -17.27
N SER A 89 11.77 -31.64 -17.44
CA SER A 89 12.49 -32.75 -16.80
C SER A 89 13.70 -33.20 -17.62
N GLU A 90 14.70 -33.74 -16.94
CA GLU A 90 15.89 -34.36 -17.55
C GLU A 90 15.98 -35.82 -17.10
N VAL A 91 16.19 -36.73 -18.06
CA VAL A 91 16.11 -38.18 -17.85
C VAL A 91 17.39 -38.84 -18.37
N LEU A 92 17.92 -39.81 -17.62
CA LEU A 92 19.06 -40.63 -18.04
C LEU A 92 18.62 -41.66 -19.09
N LEU A 93 19.44 -41.86 -20.12
CA LEU A 93 19.11 -42.77 -21.21
C LEU A 93 19.71 -44.17 -20.98
N PRO A 94 18.93 -45.26 -21.03
CA PRO A 94 19.44 -46.62 -20.89
C PRO A 94 20.09 -47.09 -22.21
N GLN A 95 21.17 -47.86 -22.10
CA GLN A 95 22.00 -48.26 -23.25
C GLN A 95 22.47 -47.06 -24.09
N SER A 96 22.84 -45.96 -23.41
CA SER A 96 23.36 -44.72 -24.00
C SER A 96 24.80 -44.83 -24.53
N PHE A 97 25.59 -45.75 -23.97
CA PHE A 97 26.99 -45.97 -24.28
C PHE A 97 27.18 -46.97 -25.42
N CYS A 98 28.00 -46.60 -26.42
CA CYS A 98 28.53 -47.52 -27.41
C CYS A 98 30.01 -47.21 -27.68
N ALA A 99 30.79 -48.23 -28.03
CA ALA A 99 32.19 -48.12 -28.41
C ALA A 99 32.44 -48.83 -29.75
N PHE A 100 33.34 -48.26 -30.55
CA PHE A 100 33.69 -48.69 -31.89
C PHE A 100 35.20 -48.85 -32.00
N ASP A 101 35.66 -50.07 -32.30
CA ASP A 101 37.05 -50.33 -32.65
C ASP A 101 37.21 -50.34 -34.17
N PHE A 102 38.09 -49.48 -34.70
CA PHE A 102 38.32 -49.32 -36.13
C PHE A 102 39.76 -48.91 -36.45
N ALA A 103 40.12 -49.02 -37.73
CA ALA A 103 41.46 -48.73 -38.24
C ALA A 103 41.42 -47.68 -39.34
N CYS A 104 42.15 -46.58 -39.18
CA CYS A 104 42.30 -45.52 -40.19
C CYS A 104 43.58 -44.70 -39.95
N SER A 105 43.95 -43.80 -40.87
CA SER A 105 45.01 -42.83 -40.61
C SER A 105 44.49 -41.64 -39.79
N MET A 106 45.36 -41.00 -38.99
CA MET A 106 44.98 -39.83 -38.18
C MET A 106 44.42 -38.68 -39.04
N GLN A 107 44.96 -38.48 -40.26
CA GLN A 107 44.42 -37.51 -41.22
C GLN A 107 42.99 -37.85 -41.64
N GLN A 108 42.73 -39.11 -42.01
CA GLN A 108 41.41 -39.57 -42.43
C GLN A 108 40.38 -39.41 -41.30
N LEU A 109 40.77 -39.69 -40.04
CA LEU A 109 39.95 -39.46 -38.87
C LEU A 109 39.59 -37.97 -38.72
N GLN A 110 40.58 -37.08 -38.76
CA GLN A 110 40.40 -35.63 -38.62
C GLN A 110 39.51 -35.05 -39.74
N GLU A 111 39.78 -35.37 -41.00
CA GLU A 111 38.99 -34.92 -42.15
C GLU A 111 37.54 -35.39 -42.05
N THR A 112 37.31 -36.65 -41.68
CA THR A 112 35.96 -37.20 -41.56
C THR A 112 35.19 -36.55 -40.40
N PHE A 113 35.80 -36.43 -39.22
CA PHE A 113 35.17 -35.83 -38.03
C PHE A 113 34.92 -34.32 -38.17
N ALA A 114 35.67 -33.63 -39.03
CA ALA A 114 35.43 -32.21 -39.36
C ALA A 114 34.35 -32.02 -40.44
N ARG A 115 34.24 -32.96 -41.41
CA ARG A 115 33.35 -32.82 -42.57
C ARG A 115 31.97 -33.45 -42.37
N VAL A 116 31.87 -34.53 -41.60
CA VAL A 116 30.65 -35.35 -41.46
C VAL A 116 30.21 -35.36 -39.99
N PRO A 117 29.23 -34.53 -39.59
CA PRO A 117 28.71 -34.60 -38.22
C PRO A 117 27.89 -35.88 -38.03
N LEU A 118 27.96 -36.47 -36.84
CA LEU A 118 27.06 -37.56 -36.48
C LEU A 118 25.66 -37.01 -36.23
N VAL A 119 24.68 -37.51 -36.98
CA VAL A 119 23.26 -37.19 -36.74
C VAL A 119 22.69 -38.16 -35.71
N VAL A 120 22.10 -37.62 -34.64
CA VAL A 120 21.29 -38.39 -33.69
C VAL A 120 19.84 -37.94 -33.83
N GLU A 121 18.94 -38.88 -34.03
CA GLU A 121 17.50 -38.66 -34.15
C GLU A 121 16.84 -38.99 -32.81
N VAL A 122 15.90 -38.15 -32.37
CA VAL A 122 15.05 -38.40 -31.19
C VAL A 122 13.70 -38.88 -31.68
N TRP A 123 13.34 -40.12 -31.35
CA TRP A 123 12.11 -40.77 -31.77
C TRP A 123 11.17 -41.00 -30.58
N HIS A 124 9.89 -40.70 -30.77
CA HIS A 124 8.82 -41.04 -29.84
C HIS A 124 8.15 -42.36 -30.25
N ARG A 125 8.01 -43.29 -29.30
CA ARG A 125 7.28 -44.54 -29.45
C ARG A 125 6.08 -44.57 -28.51
N ASP A 126 4.89 -44.34 -29.03
CA ASP A 126 3.66 -44.67 -28.31
C ASP A 126 3.40 -46.19 -28.38
N ARG A 127 2.75 -46.75 -27.36
CA ARG A 127 2.23 -48.12 -27.37
C ARG A 127 0.89 -48.23 -28.11
N HIS A 128 0.21 -47.12 -28.35
CA HIS A 128 -1.06 -47.05 -29.06
C HIS A 128 -0.94 -46.69 -30.55
N LEU A 129 0.24 -46.25 -31.00
CA LEU A 129 0.54 -46.00 -32.43
C LEU A 129 1.30 -47.19 -33.03
N SER A 130 1.10 -47.45 -34.32
CA SER A 130 1.78 -48.52 -35.07
C SER A 130 3.12 -48.10 -35.68
N GLN A 131 3.53 -46.84 -35.50
CA GLN A 131 4.75 -46.26 -36.05
C GLN A 131 5.40 -45.29 -35.04
N ASP A 132 6.73 -45.25 -35.03
CA ASP A 132 7.49 -44.27 -34.26
C ASP A 132 7.42 -42.88 -34.94
N VAL A 133 7.40 -41.81 -34.14
CA VAL A 133 7.33 -40.43 -34.63
C VAL A 133 8.65 -39.72 -34.37
N LEU A 134 9.28 -39.16 -35.41
CA LEU A 134 10.50 -38.35 -35.26
C LEU A 134 10.17 -37.04 -34.55
N VAL A 135 10.73 -36.81 -33.36
CA VAL A 135 10.55 -35.58 -32.57
C VAL A 135 11.53 -34.49 -33.03
N GLY A 136 12.76 -34.88 -33.36
CA GLY A 136 13.80 -33.94 -33.77
C GLY A 136 15.14 -34.61 -34.04
N THR A 137 16.14 -33.80 -34.42
CA THR A 137 17.50 -34.26 -34.72
C THR A 137 18.56 -33.37 -34.05
N VAL A 138 19.71 -33.98 -33.77
CA VAL A 138 20.93 -33.34 -33.28
C VAL A 138 22.04 -33.57 -34.31
N LYS A 139 22.98 -32.63 -34.44
CA LYS A 139 24.20 -32.80 -35.24
C LYS A 139 25.42 -32.64 -34.32
N LEU A 140 26.17 -33.72 -34.14
CA LEU A 140 27.33 -33.76 -33.25
C LEU A 140 28.62 -33.43 -34.02
N PRO A 141 29.34 -32.35 -33.66
CA PRO A 141 30.66 -32.06 -34.22
C PRO A 141 31.69 -32.97 -33.56
N LEU A 142 31.92 -34.15 -34.15
CA LEU A 142 32.85 -35.14 -33.60
C LEU A 142 34.30 -34.60 -33.47
N SER A 143 34.66 -33.58 -34.25
CA SER A 143 35.92 -32.84 -34.16
C SER A 143 36.21 -32.26 -32.77
N LEU A 144 35.22 -32.03 -31.90
CA LEU A 144 35.39 -31.53 -30.53
C LEU A 144 36.38 -32.38 -29.71
N VAL A 145 36.36 -33.71 -29.90
CA VAL A 145 37.24 -34.64 -29.19
C VAL A 145 38.69 -34.56 -29.70
N MET A 146 38.93 -34.12 -30.95
CA MET A 146 40.28 -33.92 -31.49
C MET A 146 41.02 -32.77 -30.77
N SER A 147 40.27 -31.75 -30.33
CA SER A 147 40.77 -30.59 -29.58
C SER A 147 40.90 -30.81 -28.07
N ALA A 148 40.38 -31.92 -27.53
CA ALA A 148 40.43 -32.20 -26.10
C ALA A 148 41.83 -32.61 -25.62
N GLY A 149 42.11 -32.42 -24.32
CA GLY A 149 43.41 -32.75 -23.72
C GLY A 149 43.77 -34.24 -23.84
N ARG A 150 45.04 -34.53 -24.18
CA ARG A 150 45.57 -35.90 -24.29
C ARG A 150 46.04 -36.41 -22.93
N THR A 151 45.48 -37.55 -22.53
CA THR A 151 45.90 -38.32 -21.34
C THR A 151 46.48 -39.66 -21.79
N ARG A 152 47.50 -40.18 -21.10
CA ARG A 152 48.09 -41.48 -21.45
C ARG A 152 47.35 -42.61 -20.73
N ILE A 153 46.94 -43.63 -21.48
CA ILE A 153 46.23 -44.81 -20.99
C ILE A 153 47.03 -46.09 -21.23
N MET A 154 46.64 -47.17 -20.55
CA MET A 154 47.24 -48.51 -20.71
C MET A 154 46.15 -49.55 -20.48
N ASN A 155 46.02 -50.54 -21.36
CA ASN A 155 45.04 -51.62 -21.21
C ASN A 155 45.61 -52.79 -20.38
N SER A 156 44.74 -53.74 -20.03
CA SER A 156 45.09 -54.95 -19.26
C SER A 156 46.06 -55.89 -19.99
N ALA A 157 46.18 -55.78 -21.32
CA ALA A 157 47.17 -56.50 -22.13
C ALA A 157 48.53 -55.76 -22.23
N GLY A 158 48.67 -54.60 -21.58
CA GLY A 158 49.91 -53.82 -21.52
C GLY A 158 50.17 -52.88 -22.70
N ALA A 159 49.26 -52.77 -23.68
CA ALA A 159 49.37 -51.76 -24.73
C ALA A 159 49.09 -50.37 -24.14
N SER A 160 49.91 -49.37 -24.47
CA SER A 160 49.72 -47.98 -24.01
C SER A 160 49.30 -47.07 -25.15
N GLY A 161 48.22 -46.32 -24.94
CA GLY A 161 47.65 -45.39 -25.91
C GLY A 161 47.42 -43.98 -25.34
N TRP A 162 46.69 -43.16 -26.09
CA TRP A 162 46.26 -41.82 -25.69
C TRP A 162 44.74 -41.70 -25.69
N ARG A 163 44.14 -41.23 -24.59
CA ARG A 163 42.72 -40.88 -24.53
C ARG A 163 42.52 -39.37 -24.61
N GLN A 164 41.59 -38.95 -25.45
CA GLN A 164 41.03 -37.59 -25.51
C GLN A 164 39.53 -37.69 -25.22
N GLU A 165 39.01 -36.89 -24.28
CA GLU A 165 37.60 -36.94 -23.85
C GLU A 165 36.97 -35.54 -23.92
N ALA A 166 35.76 -35.44 -24.46
CA ALA A 166 34.96 -34.23 -24.51
C ALA A 166 33.53 -34.47 -24.00
N SER A 167 33.07 -33.63 -23.08
CA SER A 167 31.66 -33.55 -22.67
C SER A 167 31.02 -32.30 -23.27
N ASP A 168 29.77 -32.40 -23.73
CA ASP A 168 29.01 -31.27 -24.28
C ASP A 168 27.50 -31.40 -23.98
N ARG A 169 26.74 -30.31 -24.18
CA ARG A 169 25.28 -30.27 -24.13
C ARG A 169 24.72 -29.60 -25.40
N VAL A 170 24.17 -30.41 -26.29
CA VAL A 170 23.76 -30.00 -27.64
C VAL A 170 22.24 -29.84 -27.76
N PRO A 171 21.73 -28.84 -28.51
CA PRO A 171 20.30 -28.63 -28.70
C PRO A 171 19.72 -29.56 -29.77
N VAL A 172 18.58 -30.17 -29.48
CA VAL A 172 17.78 -30.94 -30.45
C VAL A 172 16.86 -29.98 -31.22
N THR A 173 16.96 -30.04 -32.54
CA THR A 173 16.16 -29.27 -33.49
C THR A 173 14.90 -30.04 -33.87
N SER A 174 13.73 -29.42 -33.73
CA SER A 174 12.41 -29.97 -34.03
C SER A 174 12.28 -30.48 -35.48
N SER A 175 11.54 -31.57 -35.66
CA SER A 175 11.19 -32.14 -36.97
C SER A 175 10.04 -31.39 -37.68
N ASP A 176 9.31 -30.51 -36.98
CA ASP A 176 8.08 -29.84 -37.45
C ASP A 176 8.27 -28.78 -38.56
N GLY A 177 9.47 -28.69 -39.14
CA GLY A 177 9.81 -27.72 -40.18
C GLY A 177 10.10 -26.31 -39.69
N LYS A 178 9.81 -25.96 -38.42
CA LYS A 178 10.18 -24.66 -37.83
C LYS A 178 11.64 -24.60 -37.38
N LEU A 179 12.25 -25.77 -37.16
CA LEU A 179 13.63 -25.92 -36.66
C LEU A 179 13.86 -25.26 -35.28
N GLU A 180 12.80 -25.13 -34.47
CA GLU A 180 12.91 -24.67 -33.08
C GLU A 180 13.68 -25.68 -32.20
N LYS A 181 14.31 -25.19 -31.13
CA LYS A 181 14.96 -26.04 -30.12
C LYS A 181 13.89 -26.74 -29.26
N CYS A 182 13.77 -28.06 -29.38
CA CYS A 182 12.79 -28.84 -28.63
C CYS A 182 13.34 -29.47 -27.34
N ALA A 183 14.62 -29.87 -27.33
CA ALA A 183 15.28 -30.53 -26.20
C ALA A 183 16.79 -30.17 -26.13
N ASP A 184 17.48 -30.63 -25.09
CA ASP A 184 18.95 -30.69 -24.98
C ASP A 184 19.41 -32.13 -24.70
N ILE A 185 20.47 -32.59 -25.35
CA ILE A 185 21.15 -33.87 -25.03
C ILE A 185 22.49 -33.57 -24.36
N SER A 186 22.74 -34.20 -23.20
CA SER A 186 24.03 -34.21 -22.50
C SER A 186 24.81 -35.45 -22.92
N LEU A 187 26.08 -35.30 -23.32
CA LEU A 187 26.87 -36.40 -23.87
C LEU A 187 28.33 -36.43 -23.41
N VAL A 188 29.01 -37.55 -23.68
CA VAL A 188 30.47 -37.71 -23.68
C VAL A 188 30.91 -38.33 -25.00
N LEU A 189 32.01 -37.84 -25.55
CA LEU A 189 32.78 -38.48 -26.63
C LEU A 189 34.18 -38.80 -26.10
N SER A 190 34.68 -40.02 -26.32
CA SER A 190 36.06 -40.39 -26.02
C SER A 190 36.72 -41.03 -27.23
N LEU A 191 37.89 -40.54 -27.63
CA LEU A 191 38.77 -41.18 -28.59
C LEU A 191 39.97 -41.78 -27.85
N GLU A 192 40.28 -43.04 -28.14
CA GLU A 192 41.46 -43.74 -27.68
C GLU A 192 42.30 -44.14 -28.90
N ASP A 193 43.54 -43.65 -28.95
CA ASP A 193 44.55 -43.97 -29.97
C ASP A 193 45.52 -45.00 -29.37
N TRP A 194 45.45 -46.26 -29.83
CA TRP A 194 46.33 -47.34 -29.40
C TRP A 194 47.65 -47.40 -30.18
N GLY A 195 47.85 -46.50 -31.13
CA GLY A 195 49.05 -46.41 -31.97
C GLY A 195 48.94 -47.19 -33.29
N PRO A 196 50.04 -47.22 -34.07
CA PRO A 196 50.06 -47.78 -35.42
C PRO A 196 49.91 -49.31 -35.42
N ILE A 197 49.08 -49.81 -36.33
CA ILE A 197 48.86 -51.24 -36.54
C ILE A 197 50.04 -51.82 -37.32
N ALA A 198 50.75 -52.78 -36.72
CA ALA A 198 51.89 -53.43 -37.37
C ALA A 198 51.45 -54.27 -38.58
N SER A 199 51.86 -53.85 -39.78
CA SER A 199 51.57 -54.51 -41.05
C SER A 199 52.34 -55.83 -41.21
N GLY A 200 51.95 -56.87 -40.47
CA GLY A 200 52.61 -58.18 -40.51
C GLY A 200 51.93 -59.36 -39.81
N HIS A 201 50.84 -59.15 -39.05
CA HIS A 201 50.21 -60.21 -38.27
C HIS A 201 49.11 -60.97 -39.01
N THR A 202 49.50 -61.76 -40.01
CA THR A 202 48.68 -62.91 -40.44
C THR A 202 48.64 -63.96 -39.33
N CYS A 203 47.46 -64.42 -38.94
CA CYS A 203 47.31 -65.45 -37.91
C CYS A 203 47.70 -66.83 -38.46
N GLN A 204 48.93 -67.28 -38.19
CA GLN A 204 49.40 -68.60 -38.62
C GLN A 204 48.81 -69.71 -37.75
N GLN A 205 47.87 -70.49 -38.30
CA GLN A 205 47.52 -71.80 -37.73
C GLN A 205 48.49 -72.87 -38.23
N ASN A 206 49.19 -73.52 -37.29
CA ASN A 206 50.11 -74.62 -37.58
C ASN A 206 49.35 -75.83 -38.17
N SER A 207 49.64 -76.17 -39.43
CA SER A 207 49.31 -77.48 -40.01
C SER A 207 50.54 -78.04 -40.73
N ARG A 208 51.15 -79.09 -40.15
CA ARG A 208 52.41 -79.68 -40.60
C ARG A 208 52.15 -81.02 -41.29
N ALA A 209 52.24 -81.06 -42.61
CA ALA A 209 52.27 -82.28 -43.39
C ALA A 209 53.71 -82.69 -43.73
N PRO A 210 54.10 -83.98 -43.61
CA PRO A 210 55.37 -84.47 -44.13
C PRO A 210 55.25 -84.80 -45.63
N ASN A 211 56.24 -84.40 -46.42
CA ASN A 211 56.39 -84.81 -47.82
C ASN A 211 57.46 -85.91 -47.90
N ILE A 212 57.21 -86.96 -48.69
CA ILE A 212 58.15 -88.06 -48.94
C ILE A 212 58.40 -88.12 -50.45
N GLN A 213 59.66 -88.04 -50.85
CA GLN A 213 60.11 -88.30 -52.23
C GLN A 213 61.20 -89.37 -52.24
N ALA A 214 61.34 -90.04 -53.39
CA ALA A 214 61.99 -91.34 -53.52
C ALA A 214 63.48 -91.29 -53.90
N LEU A 215 64.09 -92.48 -54.00
CA LEU A 215 65.47 -92.72 -54.44
C LEU A 215 65.66 -92.37 -55.93
N PRO A 216 66.91 -92.40 -56.41
CA PRO A 216 67.23 -93.35 -57.48
C PRO A 216 68.34 -94.37 -57.12
N PHE A 217 68.35 -95.47 -57.88
CA PHE A 217 69.40 -96.50 -57.95
C PHE A 217 70.62 -96.03 -58.78
N GLN A 218 71.79 -96.67 -58.62
CA GLN A 218 72.34 -97.63 -59.63
C GLN A 218 73.73 -98.22 -59.27
N THR A 219 73.83 -99.56 -59.46
CA THR A 219 74.90 -100.44 -60.04
C THR A 219 76.43 -100.12 -59.95
N GLU A 220 77.40 -101.00 -60.27
CA GLU A 220 77.45 -102.22 -61.13
C GLU A 220 78.61 -103.22 -60.79
N SER A 221 78.41 -104.53 -61.07
CA SER A 221 79.30 -105.54 -61.74
C SER A 221 80.83 -105.66 -61.45
N SER A 222 81.41 -106.84 -61.07
CA SER A 222 81.99 -107.94 -61.92
C SER A 222 83.27 -107.60 -62.73
N THR A 223 84.26 -108.46 -63.07
CA THR A 223 84.52 -109.94 -63.09
C THR A 223 85.90 -110.26 -62.43
N GLY A 224 86.50 -111.47 -62.30
CA GLY A 224 86.69 -112.64 -63.20
C GLY A 224 87.73 -112.36 -64.32
N VAL A 225 88.69 -113.21 -64.71
CA VAL A 225 89.15 -114.58 -64.32
C VAL A 225 90.70 -114.64 -64.57
N GLU A 226 91.52 -115.60 -64.13
CA GLU A 226 91.91 -116.86 -64.83
C GLU A 226 92.96 -117.67 -64.03
N SER A 227 93.24 -118.91 -64.46
CA SER A 227 94.03 -119.96 -63.77
C SER A 227 95.20 -120.50 -64.60
N VAL A 228 96.32 -120.87 -63.96
CA VAL A 228 97.31 -121.84 -64.48
C VAL A 228 97.82 -122.73 -63.33
N GLU A 229 98.09 -124.01 -63.61
CA GLU A 229 98.51 -125.03 -62.63
C GLU A 229 100.04 -125.30 -62.60
N THR A 230 100.43 -126.23 -61.71
CA THR A 230 101.66 -127.06 -61.68
C THR A 230 102.87 -126.55 -60.87
N GLY A 231 103.68 -127.50 -60.38
CA GLY A 231 105.01 -127.23 -59.77
C GLY A 231 105.20 -127.69 -58.32
N THR A 232 105.23 -129.00 -58.05
CA THR A 232 105.53 -129.53 -56.70
C THR A 232 107.02 -129.48 -56.34
N SER A 233 107.42 -128.56 -55.47
CA SER A 233 108.63 -128.70 -54.62
C SER A 233 108.51 -127.82 -53.37
N SER A 234 109.26 -128.12 -52.29
CA SER A 234 109.22 -127.35 -51.03
C SER A 234 110.08 -126.08 -51.15
N PRO A 235 109.50 -124.86 -51.20
CA PRO A 235 110.20 -123.68 -51.73
C PRO A 235 110.92 -122.83 -50.65
N ARG A 236 111.08 -123.34 -49.42
CA ARG A 236 111.42 -122.53 -48.23
C ARG A 236 112.83 -121.92 -48.19
N HIS A 237 113.69 -122.19 -49.17
CA HIS A 237 115.11 -121.79 -49.17
C HIS A 237 115.59 -121.16 -50.50
N SER A 238 114.69 -120.68 -51.37
CA SER A 238 115.09 -119.93 -52.58
C SER A 238 115.30 -118.44 -52.28
N ALA A 239 116.08 -117.73 -53.10
CA ALA A 239 116.30 -116.28 -52.92
C ALA A 239 115.00 -115.48 -53.09
N GLU A 240 114.12 -115.94 -53.98
CA GLU A 240 112.78 -115.42 -54.22
C GLU A 240 111.87 -115.62 -52.99
N TYR A 241 112.08 -116.68 -52.22
CA TYR A 241 111.36 -116.91 -50.95
C TYR A 241 111.84 -115.94 -49.86
N GLN A 242 113.13 -115.60 -49.81
CA GLN A 242 113.62 -114.56 -48.89
C GLN A 242 113.02 -113.19 -49.25
N ALA A 243 113.04 -112.80 -50.53
CA ALA A 243 112.41 -111.58 -51.00
C ALA A 243 110.88 -111.57 -50.77
N ALA A 244 110.21 -112.72 -50.91
CA ALA A 244 108.79 -112.85 -50.60
C ALA A 244 108.49 -112.66 -49.10
N VAL A 245 109.32 -113.21 -48.21
CA VAL A 245 109.21 -113.02 -46.75
C VAL A 245 109.53 -111.58 -46.33
N GLU A 246 110.50 -110.92 -46.97
CA GLU A 246 110.76 -109.50 -46.75
C GLU A 246 109.58 -108.61 -47.23
N LEU A 247 108.96 -108.95 -48.37
CA LEU A 247 107.75 -108.28 -48.86
C LEU A 247 106.53 -108.58 -47.99
N GLU A 248 106.41 -109.77 -47.42
CA GLU A 248 105.36 -110.14 -46.46
C GLU A 248 105.51 -109.34 -45.16
N LEU A 249 106.72 -109.30 -44.58
CA LEU A 249 107.04 -108.49 -43.40
C LEU A 249 106.87 -106.98 -43.66
N TRP A 250 107.22 -106.49 -44.86
CA TRP A 250 106.98 -105.11 -45.26
C TRP A 250 105.48 -104.80 -45.39
N LYS A 251 104.70 -105.68 -46.02
CA LYS A 251 103.22 -105.57 -46.09
C LYS A 251 102.61 -105.56 -44.69
N GLU A 252 102.99 -106.50 -43.84
CA GLU A 252 102.50 -106.59 -42.46
C GLU A 252 102.83 -105.31 -41.66
N ASN A 253 104.03 -104.74 -41.84
CA ASN A 253 104.37 -103.45 -41.24
C ASN A 253 103.58 -102.27 -41.85
N GLN A 254 103.34 -102.22 -43.16
CA GLN A 254 102.51 -101.19 -43.78
C GLN A 254 101.04 -101.31 -43.37
N GLU A 255 100.52 -102.52 -43.20
CA GLU A 255 99.19 -102.81 -42.68
C GLU A 255 99.05 -102.34 -41.24
N LYS A 256 99.97 -102.73 -40.33
CA LYS A 256 100.05 -102.23 -38.95
C LYS A 256 100.16 -100.70 -38.89
N ASP A 257 100.85 -100.08 -39.85
CA ASP A 257 100.96 -98.63 -39.95
C ASP A 257 99.67 -97.97 -40.47
N PHE A 258 98.97 -98.61 -41.40
CA PHE A 258 97.68 -98.17 -41.92
C PHE A 258 96.57 -98.31 -40.87
N GLU A 259 96.47 -99.45 -40.20
CA GLU A 259 95.59 -99.68 -39.04
C GLU A 259 95.81 -98.60 -37.97
N ARG A 260 97.07 -98.32 -37.61
CA ARG A 260 97.40 -97.28 -36.62
C ARG A 260 96.93 -95.91 -37.08
N LYS A 261 97.15 -95.56 -38.36
CA LYS A 261 96.68 -94.29 -38.97
C LYS A 261 95.15 -94.22 -39.02
N MET A 262 94.45 -95.31 -39.32
CA MET A 262 92.98 -95.39 -39.32
C MET A 262 92.42 -95.24 -37.90
N LYS A 263 92.93 -96.03 -36.94
CA LYS A 263 92.53 -95.97 -35.53
C LYS A 263 92.78 -94.59 -34.89
N ILE A 264 93.86 -93.89 -35.28
CA ILE A 264 94.11 -92.50 -34.90
C ILE A 264 93.06 -91.56 -35.51
N LYS A 265 92.70 -91.71 -36.79
CA LYS A 265 91.64 -90.90 -37.43
C LYS A 265 90.28 -91.13 -36.78
N GLU A 266 89.90 -92.38 -36.56
CA GLU A 266 88.62 -92.78 -35.95
C GLU A 266 88.51 -92.26 -34.51
N THR A 267 89.53 -92.47 -33.68
CA THR A 267 89.53 -91.95 -32.29
C THR A 267 89.56 -90.43 -32.24
N THR A 268 90.21 -89.76 -33.21
CA THR A 268 90.16 -88.30 -33.35
C THR A 268 88.75 -87.82 -33.71
N LEU A 269 88.09 -88.46 -34.69
CA LEU A 269 86.72 -88.10 -35.09
C LEU A 269 85.70 -88.37 -33.98
N MET A 270 85.80 -89.52 -33.29
CA MET A 270 84.93 -89.82 -32.16
C MET A 270 85.15 -88.84 -31.00
N LYS A 271 86.40 -88.41 -30.77
CA LYS A 271 86.71 -87.36 -29.79
C LYS A 271 86.09 -86.02 -30.17
N THR A 272 86.25 -85.53 -31.40
CA THR A 272 85.67 -84.24 -31.81
C THR A 272 84.14 -84.27 -31.80
N LEU A 273 83.52 -85.39 -32.21
CA LEU A 273 82.07 -85.57 -32.09
C LEU A 273 81.58 -85.57 -30.64
N ALA A 274 82.32 -86.21 -29.71
CA ALA A 274 81.98 -86.19 -28.29
C ALA A 274 82.16 -84.79 -27.66
N GLU A 275 83.21 -84.06 -28.03
CA GLU A 275 83.44 -82.67 -27.60
C GLU A 275 82.36 -81.72 -28.15
N GLU A 276 81.99 -81.84 -29.42
CA GLU A 276 80.89 -81.11 -30.03
C GLU A 276 79.52 -81.44 -29.41
N TRP A 277 79.25 -82.72 -29.14
CA TRP A 277 78.00 -83.16 -28.52
C TRP A 277 77.89 -82.59 -27.11
N LYS A 278 78.95 -82.73 -26.29
CA LYS A 278 79.03 -82.17 -24.94
C LYS A 278 78.87 -80.66 -24.95
N LYS A 279 79.51 -79.95 -25.89
CA LYS A 279 79.35 -78.50 -26.06
C LYS A 279 77.89 -78.14 -26.32
N ARG A 280 77.25 -78.71 -27.35
CA ARG A 280 75.84 -78.44 -27.66
C ARG A 280 74.91 -78.78 -26.49
N ASP A 281 75.22 -79.82 -25.72
CA ASP A 281 74.39 -80.19 -24.56
C ASP A 281 74.51 -79.17 -23.42
N THR A 282 75.73 -78.72 -23.09
CA THR A 282 75.91 -77.61 -22.13
C THR A 282 75.28 -76.29 -22.63
N GLU A 283 75.28 -76.02 -23.94
CA GLU A 283 74.58 -74.86 -24.53
C GLU A 283 73.05 -74.96 -24.35
N ARG A 284 72.45 -76.15 -24.53
CA ARG A 284 71.02 -76.41 -24.26
C ARG A 284 70.70 -76.27 -22.78
N GLU A 285 71.54 -76.82 -21.89
CA GLU A 285 71.34 -76.75 -20.45
C GLU A 285 71.37 -75.30 -19.98
N VAL A 286 72.39 -74.52 -20.36
CA VAL A 286 72.52 -73.09 -20.02
C VAL A 286 71.32 -72.28 -20.56
N LEU A 287 70.84 -72.57 -21.78
CA LEU A 287 69.64 -71.92 -22.33
C LEU A 287 68.38 -72.27 -21.52
N THR A 288 68.22 -73.54 -21.15
CA THR A 288 67.07 -74.02 -20.35
C THR A 288 67.10 -73.45 -18.94
N GLN A 289 68.26 -73.41 -18.28
CA GLN A 289 68.46 -72.78 -16.96
C GLN A 289 68.19 -71.27 -17.00
N ARG A 290 68.63 -70.58 -18.06
CA ARG A 290 68.26 -69.16 -18.28
C ARG A 290 66.74 -69.02 -18.38
N LYS A 291 66.05 -69.84 -19.17
CA LYS A 291 64.59 -69.76 -19.30
C LYS A 291 63.86 -70.12 -18.00
N LEU A 292 64.36 -71.09 -17.23
CA LEU A 292 63.82 -71.42 -15.91
C LEU A 292 63.95 -70.25 -14.92
N THR A 293 65.07 -69.53 -14.93
CA THR A 293 65.26 -68.34 -14.08
C THR A 293 64.43 -67.14 -14.54
N GLU A 294 64.28 -66.91 -15.85
CA GLU A 294 63.35 -65.92 -16.41
C GLU A 294 61.90 -66.20 -16.01
N PHE A 295 61.40 -67.44 -16.20
CA PHE A 295 60.03 -67.82 -15.82
C PHE A 295 59.80 -67.70 -14.31
N LYS A 296 60.76 -68.11 -13.47
CA LYS A 296 60.66 -67.95 -12.02
C LYS A 296 60.58 -66.48 -11.61
N GLN A 297 61.39 -65.59 -12.21
CA GLN A 297 61.31 -64.15 -11.94
C GLN A 297 59.95 -63.56 -12.32
N MET A 298 59.36 -64.00 -13.45
CA MET A 298 58.01 -63.60 -13.83
C MET A 298 56.95 -64.16 -12.87
N GLU A 299 57.10 -65.40 -12.39
CA GLU A 299 56.21 -66.00 -11.40
C GLU A 299 56.26 -65.26 -10.05
N ASP A 300 57.45 -64.96 -9.54
CA ASP A 300 57.65 -64.20 -8.30
C ASP A 300 57.10 -62.76 -8.43
N GLN A 301 57.22 -62.13 -9.60
CA GLN A 301 56.59 -60.84 -9.90
C GLN A 301 55.06 -60.94 -9.89
N LEU A 302 54.47 -61.93 -10.58
CA LEU A 302 53.03 -62.14 -10.61
C LEU A 302 52.47 -62.40 -9.21
N ARG A 303 53.08 -63.33 -8.45
CA ARG A 303 52.76 -63.61 -7.03
C ARG A 303 52.78 -62.32 -6.20
N LYS A 304 53.82 -61.49 -6.34
CA LYS A 304 53.91 -60.20 -5.65
C LYS A 304 52.75 -59.27 -6.03
N THR A 305 52.52 -59.05 -7.34
CA THR A 305 51.45 -58.14 -7.80
C THR A 305 50.06 -58.58 -7.32
N LEU A 306 49.78 -59.88 -7.27
CA LEU A 306 48.53 -60.43 -6.74
C LEU A 306 48.36 -60.09 -5.25
N THR A 307 49.38 -60.34 -4.40
CA THR A 307 49.30 -59.97 -2.97
C THR A 307 49.22 -58.45 -2.74
N ASP A 308 49.81 -57.65 -3.63
CA ASP A 308 49.70 -56.19 -3.60
C ASP A 308 48.32 -55.69 -4.08
N LEU A 309 47.64 -56.41 -4.96
CA LEU A 309 46.26 -56.13 -5.38
C LEU A 309 45.26 -56.49 -4.29
N GLU A 310 45.33 -57.70 -3.71
CA GLU A 310 44.50 -58.08 -2.56
C GLU A 310 44.61 -57.07 -1.40
N ARG A 311 45.81 -56.56 -1.14
CA ARG A 311 46.05 -55.58 -0.07
C ARG A 311 45.53 -54.18 -0.41
N ARG A 312 45.33 -53.86 -1.69
CA ARG A 312 44.62 -52.63 -2.12
C ARG A 312 43.11 -52.83 -2.04
N GLU A 313 42.60 -53.94 -2.54
CA GLU A 313 41.18 -54.33 -2.47
C GLU A 313 40.66 -54.30 -1.02
N LYS A 314 41.35 -54.99 -0.10
CA LYS A 314 41.00 -55.02 1.33
C LYS A 314 41.03 -53.63 1.98
N LYS A 315 41.85 -52.69 1.49
CA LYS A 315 41.86 -51.29 1.95
C LYS A 315 40.72 -50.47 1.34
N LEU A 316 40.45 -50.65 0.05
CA LEU A 316 39.35 -49.99 -0.65
C LEU A 316 38.01 -50.37 -0.01
N ALA A 317 37.74 -51.66 0.19
CA ALA A 317 36.52 -52.15 0.83
C ALA A 317 36.28 -51.57 2.24
N VAL A 318 37.34 -51.37 3.04
CA VAL A 318 37.24 -50.68 4.34
C VAL A 318 36.88 -49.20 4.14
N SER A 319 37.57 -48.49 3.25
CA SER A 319 37.27 -47.07 2.99
C SER A 319 35.89 -46.84 2.35
N GLU A 320 35.41 -47.78 1.54
CA GLU A 320 34.06 -47.76 0.95
C GLU A 320 33.00 -47.98 2.04
N HIS A 321 33.24 -48.88 2.99
CA HIS A 321 32.37 -49.08 4.15
C HIS A 321 32.33 -47.83 5.04
N GLU A 322 33.48 -47.20 5.30
CA GLU A 322 33.58 -45.94 6.06
C GLU A 322 32.83 -44.79 5.36
N VAL A 323 33.00 -44.63 4.04
CA VAL A 323 32.28 -43.63 3.23
C VAL A 323 30.78 -43.93 3.19
N MET A 324 30.37 -45.19 3.07
CA MET A 324 28.96 -45.60 3.10
C MET A 324 28.33 -45.28 4.46
N LYS A 325 29.03 -45.58 5.57
CA LYS A 325 28.60 -45.23 6.92
C LYS A 325 28.47 -43.71 7.07
N LEU A 326 29.50 -42.94 6.71
CA LEU A 326 29.50 -41.48 6.81
C LEU A 326 28.38 -40.83 5.97
N ARG A 327 28.10 -41.35 4.77
CA ARG A 327 26.94 -40.95 3.95
C ARG A 327 25.61 -41.25 4.67
N SER A 328 25.48 -42.43 5.27
CA SER A 328 24.27 -42.84 6.00
C SER A 328 24.04 -41.98 7.25
N ASP A 329 25.10 -41.64 7.99
CA ASP A 329 25.03 -40.78 9.18
C ASP A 329 24.78 -39.31 8.80
N LEU A 330 25.37 -38.81 7.71
CA LEU A 330 25.08 -37.47 7.18
C LEU A 330 23.63 -37.35 6.67
N GLN A 331 23.08 -38.39 6.07
CA GLN A 331 21.66 -38.45 5.68
C GLN A 331 20.74 -38.39 6.92
N ARG A 332 21.06 -39.15 7.98
CA ARG A 332 20.32 -39.09 9.27
C ARG A 332 20.37 -37.70 9.89
N GLU A 333 21.54 -37.05 9.89
CA GLU A 333 21.71 -35.67 10.37
C GLU A 333 20.91 -34.65 9.54
N HIS A 334 20.91 -34.79 8.21
CA HIS A 334 20.11 -33.97 7.31
C HIS A 334 18.61 -34.12 7.59
N ASP A 335 18.13 -35.36 7.67
CA ASP A 335 16.70 -35.64 7.83
C ASP A 335 16.20 -35.27 9.23
N ARG A 336 17.03 -35.42 10.28
CA ARG A 336 16.71 -34.90 11.62
C ARG A 336 16.59 -33.38 11.61
N LYS A 337 17.56 -32.65 11.02
CA LYS A 337 17.51 -31.18 10.89
C LYS A 337 16.31 -30.71 10.06
N LEU A 338 15.93 -31.47 9.03
CA LEU A 338 14.74 -31.19 8.22
C LEU A 338 13.45 -31.40 9.02
N MET A 339 13.38 -32.39 9.93
CA MET A 339 12.26 -32.54 10.86
C MET A 339 12.24 -31.42 11.92
N GLU A 340 13.37 -31.14 12.57
CA GLU A 340 13.54 -30.04 13.54
C GLU A 340 13.07 -28.69 12.96
N MET A 341 13.50 -28.37 11.73
CA MET A 341 13.11 -27.15 11.01
C MET A 341 11.61 -27.12 10.68
N LYS A 342 11.04 -28.25 10.20
CA LYS A 342 9.59 -28.36 9.93
C LYS A 342 8.76 -28.19 11.20
N GLU A 343 9.18 -28.78 12.32
CA GLU A 343 8.46 -28.61 13.58
C GLU A 343 8.61 -27.20 14.16
N ALA A 344 9.80 -26.58 14.06
CA ALA A 344 10.00 -25.19 14.46
C ALA A 344 9.14 -24.23 13.63
N SER A 345 9.07 -24.45 12.31
CA SER A 345 8.17 -23.72 11.42
C SER A 345 6.68 -23.96 11.75
N ARG A 346 6.31 -25.18 12.16
CA ARG A 346 4.93 -25.49 12.57
C ARG A 346 4.56 -24.77 13.88
N ARG A 347 5.42 -24.86 14.91
CA ARG A 347 5.25 -24.16 16.20
C ARG A 347 5.12 -22.65 16.00
N LEU A 348 6.03 -22.04 15.23
CA LEU A 348 5.97 -20.60 14.94
C LEU A 348 4.68 -20.21 14.22
N LYS A 349 4.16 -21.06 13.32
CA LYS A 349 2.85 -20.83 12.68
C LYS A 349 1.70 -20.95 13.69
N GLU A 350 1.72 -21.99 14.53
CA GLU A 350 0.74 -22.23 15.60
C GLU A 350 0.69 -21.03 16.57
N ASP A 351 1.86 -20.47 16.95
CA ASP A 351 2.00 -19.28 17.77
C ASP A 351 1.46 -18.01 17.07
N CYS A 352 1.78 -17.80 15.79
CA CYS A 352 1.26 -16.66 15.01
C CYS A 352 -0.25 -16.74 14.79
N ASP A 353 -0.79 -17.92 14.45
CA ASP A 353 -2.22 -18.15 14.28
C ASP A 353 -2.96 -17.91 15.61
N HIS A 354 -2.40 -18.36 16.75
CA HIS A 354 -2.94 -18.07 18.08
C HIS A 354 -2.90 -16.57 18.42
N GLN A 355 -1.78 -15.89 18.15
CA GLN A 355 -1.66 -14.44 18.39
C GLN A 355 -2.68 -13.64 17.57
N VAL A 356 -2.88 -14.01 16.31
CA VAL A 356 -3.91 -13.42 15.44
C VAL A 356 -5.32 -13.65 16.00
N GLU A 357 -5.63 -14.86 16.47
CA GLU A 357 -6.94 -15.15 17.07
C GLU A 357 -7.17 -14.36 18.36
N LEU A 358 -6.14 -14.20 19.20
CA LEU A 358 -6.20 -13.38 20.41
C LEU A 358 -6.45 -11.90 20.09
N GLN A 359 -5.86 -11.36 19.01
CA GLN A 359 -6.15 -10.01 18.54
C GLN A 359 -7.57 -9.87 17.95
N LYS A 360 -8.09 -10.88 17.23
CA LYS A 360 -9.51 -10.88 16.77
C LYS A 360 -10.48 -10.85 17.95
N MET A 361 -10.24 -11.67 18.97
CA MET A 361 -11.09 -11.71 20.17
C MET A 361 -11.08 -10.36 20.90
N LYS A 362 -9.91 -9.73 21.03
CA LYS A 362 -9.79 -8.38 21.60
C LYS A 362 -10.43 -7.29 20.72
N MET A 363 -10.30 -7.39 19.40
CA MET A 363 -10.96 -6.48 18.46
C MET A 363 -12.48 -6.57 18.59
N LYS A 364 -13.03 -7.79 18.67
CA LYS A 364 -14.46 -8.02 18.90
C LYS A 364 -14.93 -7.45 20.24
N GLU A 365 -14.18 -7.64 21.33
CA GLU A 365 -14.51 -7.03 22.64
C GLU A 365 -14.52 -5.50 22.59
N LEU A 366 -13.59 -4.90 21.84
CA LEU A 366 -13.55 -3.45 21.61
C LEU A 366 -14.69 -2.97 20.69
N GLU A 367 -15.13 -3.78 19.73
CA GLU A 367 -16.30 -3.50 18.89
C GLU A 367 -17.61 -3.60 19.69
N ASP A 368 -17.79 -4.65 20.49
CA ASP A 368 -18.97 -4.87 21.34
C ASP A 368 -19.11 -3.74 22.40
N THR A 369 -18.01 -3.34 23.04
CA THR A 369 -18.00 -2.20 23.98
C THR A 369 -18.23 -0.85 23.27
N THR A 370 -17.61 -0.63 22.11
CA THR A 370 -17.86 0.57 21.27
C THR A 370 -19.33 0.66 20.84
N ASN A 371 -19.94 -0.46 20.45
CA ASN A 371 -21.34 -0.51 20.04
C ASN A 371 -22.29 -0.28 21.23
N ARG A 372 -21.97 -0.79 22.42
CA ARG A 372 -22.68 -0.48 23.66
C ARG A 372 -22.63 1.02 23.97
N HIS A 373 -21.45 1.65 23.93
CA HIS A 373 -21.32 3.09 24.18
C HIS A 373 -22.01 3.96 23.12
N LYS A 374 -22.04 3.54 21.84
CA LYS A 374 -22.85 4.19 20.80
C LYS A 374 -24.36 4.11 21.11
N GLN A 375 -24.83 2.97 21.63
CA GLN A 375 -26.22 2.81 22.07
C GLN A 375 -26.52 3.71 23.28
N ASP A 376 -25.68 3.68 24.32
CA ASP A 376 -25.82 4.50 25.53
C ASP A 376 -25.87 6.00 25.19
N LEU A 377 -25.00 6.44 24.26
CA LEU A 377 -24.97 7.82 23.75
C LEU A 377 -26.26 8.14 22.98
N GLY A 378 -26.68 7.30 22.04
CA GLY A 378 -27.89 7.51 21.25
C GLY A 378 -29.19 7.48 22.07
N ASP A 379 -29.24 6.68 23.14
CA ASP A 379 -30.34 6.67 24.12
C ASP A 379 -30.32 7.95 24.98
N SER A 380 -29.13 8.47 25.30
CA SER A 380 -28.95 9.71 26.06
C SER A 380 -29.26 10.96 25.23
N GLU A 381 -28.87 11.00 23.96
CA GLU A 381 -29.29 12.03 23.00
C GLU A 381 -30.81 12.06 22.83
N ARG A 382 -31.46 10.88 22.74
CA ARG A 382 -32.92 10.79 22.66
C ARG A 382 -33.58 11.38 23.91
N LYS A 383 -33.09 11.03 25.11
CA LYS A 383 -33.56 11.63 26.38
C LYS A 383 -33.35 13.16 26.41
N TYR A 384 -32.19 13.64 25.95
CA TYR A 384 -31.89 15.08 25.89
C TYR A 384 -32.83 15.81 24.94
N LYS A 385 -33.06 15.29 23.73
CA LYS A 385 -33.99 15.86 22.73
C LYS A 385 -35.43 15.88 23.26
N THR A 386 -35.89 14.82 23.95
CA THR A 386 -37.19 14.84 24.64
C THR A 386 -37.24 15.96 25.68
N LEU A 387 -36.26 16.04 26.58
CA LEU A 387 -36.21 17.05 27.63
C LEU A 387 -36.11 18.49 27.07
N GLU A 388 -35.41 18.69 25.96
CA GLU A 388 -35.32 19.95 25.23
C GLU A 388 -36.68 20.36 24.65
N THR A 389 -37.43 19.42 24.04
CA THR A 389 -38.80 19.69 23.58
C THR A 389 -39.77 19.96 24.75
N GLU A 390 -39.63 19.26 25.87
CA GLU A 390 -40.39 19.53 27.09
C GLU A 390 -40.10 20.94 27.63
N PHE A 391 -38.82 21.33 27.74
CA PHE A 391 -38.42 22.69 28.12
C PHE A 391 -38.94 23.76 27.15
N ALA A 392 -38.95 23.49 25.83
CA ALA A 392 -39.52 24.40 24.84
C ALA A 392 -41.03 24.58 25.03
N THR A 393 -41.79 23.49 25.25
CA THR A 393 -43.22 23.60 25.56
C THR A 393 -43.50 24.23 26.92
N TYR A 394 -42.62 24.05 27.91
CA TYR A 394 -42.71 24.72 29.20
C TYR A 394 -42.47 26.23 29.09
N ARG A 395 -41.45 26.65 28.32
CA ARG A 395 -41.20 28.06 27.93
C ARG A 395 -42.44 28.69 27.31
N ASP A 396 -43.03 28.01 26.32
CA ASP A 396 -44.22 28.48 25.59
C ASP A 396 -45.49 28.54 26.47
N ARG A 397 -45.66 27.59 27.39
CA ARG A 397 -46.72 27.65 28.42
C ARG A 397 -46.51 28.83 29.38
N GLN A 398 -45.28 29.09 29.81
CA GLN A 398 -44.97 30.17 30.74
C GLN A 398 -45.20 31.57 30.12
N THR A 399 -44.83 31.79 28.86
CA THR A 399 -45.13 33.06 28.16
C THR A 399 -46.62 33.25 27.86
N LYS A 400 -47.42 32.18 27.90
CA LYS A 400 -48.89 32.22 27.72
C LYS A 400 -49.67 32.34 29.02
N THR A 401 -49.02 32.41 30.19
CA THR A 401 -49.69 32.58 31.50
C THR A 401 -50.56 33.84 31.53
N PRO A 402 -51.66 33.82 32.31
CA PRO A 402 -52.49 35.01 32.49
C PRO A 402 -51.69 36.16 33.13
N GLU A 403 -50.72 35.86 33.99
CA GLU A 403 -49.89 36.85 34.66
C GLU A 403 -48.97 37.61 33.69
N VAL A 404 -48.30 36.93 32.74
CA VAL A 404 -47.51 37.59 31.68
C VAL A 404 -48.42 38.41 30.74
N ARG A 405 -49.62 37.91 30.43
CA ARG A 405 -50.61 38.65 29.62
C ARG A 405 -51.08 39.92 30.34
N LEU A 406 -51.50 39.80 31.60
CA LEU A 406 -51.91 40.92 32.45
C LEU A 406 -50.75 41.90 32.65
N GLN A 407 -49.49 41.44 32.75
CA GLN A 407 -48.33 42.34 32.79
C GLN A 407 -48.19 43.14 31.49
N SER A 408 -48.42 42.53 30.33
CA SER A 408 -48.40 43.24 29.04
C SER A 408 -49.58 44.20 28.88
N GLU A 409 -50.76 43.84 29.38
CA GLU A 409 -51.97 44.66 29.39
C GLU A 409 -51.84 45.85 30.36
N VAL A 410 -51.30 45.63 31.56
CA VAL A 410 -50.94 46.67 32.53
C VAL A 410 -49.88 47.61 31.97
N ASN A 411 -48.90 47.11 31.21
CA ASN A 411 -47.92 47.97 30.54
C ASN A 411 -48.58 48.84 29.45
N LEU A 412 -49.50 48.27 28.66
CA LEU A 412 -50.26 49.00 27.63
C LEU A 412 -51.17 50.07 28.27
N LEU A 413 -51.98 49.68 29.26
CA LEU A 413 -52.86 50.57 30.02
C LEU A 413 -52.08 51.66 30.76
N ASN A 414 -50.85 51.40 31.22
CA ASN A 414 -49.98 52.45 31.77
C ASN A 414 -49.50 53.44 30.69
N MET A 415 -49.20 52.99 29.47
CA MET A 415 -48.88 53.90 28.36
C MET A 415 -50.10 54.74 27.95
N GLU A 416 -51.28 54.12 27.81
CA GLU A 416 -52.54 54.82 27.54
C GLU A 416 -52.88 55.83 28.65
N LYS A 417 -52.75 55.44 29.91
CA LYS A 417 -52.89 56.35 31.05
C LYS A 417 -51.90 57.51 30.97
N MET A 418 -50.62 57.26 30.70
CA MET A 418 -49.63 58.32 30.53
C MET A 418 -49.93 59.24 29.33
N GLU A 419 -50.62 58.77 28.30
CA GLU A 419 -51.16 59.66 27.26
C GLU A 419 -52.37 60.45 27.72
N LEU A 420 -53.31 59.83 28.42
CA LEU A 420 -54.52 60.48 28.95
C LEU A 420 -54.17 61.55 29.99
N ASP A 421 -53.21 61.28 30.88
CA ASP A 421 -52.69 62.25 31.86
C ASP A 421 -52.03 63.45 31.15
N ARG A 422 -51.25 63.22 30.07
CA ARG A 422 -50.70 64.32 29.23
C ARG A 422 -51.80 65.13 28.53
N LYS A 423 -52.82 64.45 27.98
CA LYS A 423 -53.98 65.09 27.33
C LYS A 423 -54.81 65.91 28.34
N LEU A 424 -54.97 65.40 29.57
CA LEU A 424 -55.67 66.05 30.68
C LEU A 424 -54.89 67.26 31.22
N ASP A 425 -53.58 67.16 31.40
CA ASP A 425 -52.70 68.27 31.79
C ASP A 425 -52.71 69.39 30.72
N ALA A 426 -52.57 69.03 29.44
CA ALA A 426 -52.70 69.98 28.33
C ALA A 426 -54.08 70.68 28.34
N ALA A 427 -55.17 69.92 28.43
CA ALA A 427 -56.52 70.47 28.49
C ALA A 427 -56.74 71.34 29.74
N THR A 428 -56.14 71.00 30.87
CA THR A 428 -56.21 71.77 32.13
C THR A 428 -55.44 73.08 32.02
N LYS A 429 -54.23 73.06 31.43
CA LYS A 429 -53.45 74.26 31.11
C LYS A 429 -54.21 75.19 30.15
N SER A 430 -54.81 74.63 29.09
CA SER A 430 -55.68 75.40 28.18
C SER A 430 -56.92 75.97 28.89
N LYS A 431 -57.59 75.20 29.75
CA LYS A 431 -58.73 75.67 30.56
C LYS A 431 -58.35 76.81 31.50
N ILE A 432 -57.19 76.74 32.14
CA ILE A 432 -56.65 77.81 32.99
C ILE A 432 -56.33 79.04 32.14
N TYR A 433 -55.68 78.88 30.99
CA TYR A 433 -55.39 79.97 30.04
C TYR A 433 -56.68 80.67 29.58
N TYR A 434 -57.69 79.93 29.10
CA TYR A 434 -58.97 80.52 28.69
C TYR A 434 -59.70 81.19 29.85
N LYS A 435 -59.67 80.63 31.07
CA LYS A 435 -60.22 81.29 32.28
C LYS A 435 -59.50 82.61 32.58
N GLN A 436 -58.17 82.67 32.41
CA GLN A 436 -57.40 83.91 32.58
C GLN A 436 -57.72 84.95 31.51
N GLN A 437 -57.81 84.55 30.22
CA GLN A 437 -58.16 85.48 29.15
C GLN A 437 -59.60 85.99 29.28
N TRP A 438 -60.55 85.12 29.64
CA TRP A 438 -61.92 85.52 29.95
C TRP A 438 -61.98 86.50 31.13
N GLY A 439 -61.21 86.24 32.20
CA GLY A 439 -61.08 87.16 33.33
C GLY A 439 -60.44 88.51 32.98
N ARG A 440 -59.56 88.57 31.97
CA ARG A 440 -59.03 89.83 31.43
C ARG A 440 -60.09 90.57 30.59
N ALA A 441 -60.79 89.86 29.71
CA ALA A 441 -61.89 90.42 28.92
C ALA A 441 -63.00 90.99 29.81
N LEU A 442 -63.36 90.29 30.91
CA LEU A 442 -64.35 90.78 31.88
C LEU A 442 -63.90 92.08 32.57
N LYS A 443 -62.60 92.22 32.86
CA LYS A 443 -62.03 93.44 33.46
C LYS A 443 -62.01 94.61 32.48
N GLU A 444 -61.68 94.39 31.21
CA GLU A 444 -61.77 95.44 30.19
C GLU A 444 -63.22 95.83 29.91
N LEU A 445 -64.16 94.87 29.87
CA LEU A 445 -65.60 95.17 29.76
C LEU A 445 -66.09 96.01 30.94
N ALA A 446 -65.69 95.69 32.17
CA ALA A 446 -65.99 96.49 33.36
C ALA A 446 -65.37 97.90 33.28
N ARG A 447 -64.12 98.02 32.81
CA ARG A 447 -63.43 99.31 32.62
C ARG A 447 -64.09 100.18 31.54
N LEU A 448 -64.55 99.58 30.44
CA LEU A 448 -65.31 100.25 29.40
C LEU A 448 -66.66 100.75 29.93
N LYS A 449 -67.40 99.91 30.65
CA LYS A 449 -68.67 100.28 31.29
C LYS A 449 -68.51 101.36 32.36
N GLN A 450 -67.41 101.34 33.13
CA GLN A 450 -67.11 102.41 34.07
C GLN A 450 -66.82 103.74 33.35
N LYS A 451 -66.00 103.73 32.29
CA LYS A 451 -65.76 104.92 31.45
C LYS A 451 -67.04 105.48 30.82
N GLU A 452 -67.91 104.60 30.34
CA GLU A 452 -69.24 104.97 29.82
C GLU A 452 -70.08 105.66 30.90
N GLN A 453 -70.10 105.11 32.13
CA GLN A 453 -70.83 105.70 33.25
C GLN A 453 -70.21 107.02 33.76
N GLU A 454 -68.89 107.17 33.69
CA GLU A 454 -68.18 108.43 33.99
C GLU A 454 -68.49 109.51 32.94
N LEU A 455 -68.48 109.15 31.65
CA LEU A 455 -68.82 110.05 30.54
C LEU A 455 -70.31 110.46 30.57
N ALA A 456 -71.21 109.53 30.91
CA ALA A 456 -72.62 109.84 31.14
C ALA A 456 -72.82 110.84 32.32
N LYS A 457 -72.08 110.66 33.42
CA LYS A 457 -72.07 111.62 34.54
C LYS A 457 -71.53 113.00 34.13
N ALA A 458 -70.45 113.04 33.33
CA ALA A 458 -69.87 114.29 32.84
C ALA A 458 -70.86 115.06 31.95
N ASN A 459 -71.54 114.38 31.02
CA ASN A 459 -72.58 115.00 30.18
C ASN A 459 -73.74 115.56 31.02
N LEU A 460 -74.17 114.83 32.05
CA LEU A 460 -75.26 115.26 32.93
C LEU A 460 -74.87 116.45 33.83
N LEU A 461 -73.59 116.54 34.24
CA LEU A 461 -73.04 117.72 34.92
C LEU A 461 -72.99 118.93 33.99
N HIS A 462 -72.55 118.75 32.73
CA HIS A 462 -72.50 119.80 31.73
C HIS A 462 -73.90 120.37 31.43
N GLN A 463 -74.92 119.51 31.29
CA GLN A 463 -76.32 119.94 31.13
C GLN A 463 -76.85 120.73 32.34
N LYS A 464 -76.46 120.37 33.57
CA LYS A 464 -76.79 121.17 34.76
C LYS A 464 -76.16 122.56 34.70
N GLN A 465 -74.89 122.66 34.33
CA GLN A 465 -74.17 123.94 34.23
C GLN A 465 -74.75 124.84 33.13
N GLU A 466 -75.19 124.28 32.01
CA GLU A 466 -75.91 125.03 30.96
C GLU A 466 -77.28 125.54 31.44
N LEU A 467 -78.04 124.73 32.18
CA LEU A 467 -79.31 125.15 32.77
C LEU A 467 -79.14 126.24 33.84
N GLU A 468 -78.10 126.16 34.68
CA GLU A 468 -77.76 127.22 35.64
C GLU A 468 -77.34 128.50 34.92
N HIS A 469 -76.50 128.41 33.87
CA HIS A 469 -76.11 129.58 33.07
C HIS A 469 -77.31 130.24 32.37
N MET A 470 -78.28 129.45 31.88
CA MET A 470 -79.54 129.96 31.32
C MET A 470 -80.40 130.64 32.39
N ARG A 471 -80.50 130.07 33.60
CA ARG A 471 -81.27 130.65 34.72
C ARG A 471 -80.69 131.99 35.18
N LEU A 472 -79.37 132.10 35.29
CA LEU A 472 -78.67 133.35 35.62
C LEU A 472 -78.87 134.44 34.56
N ARG A 473 -78.91 134.08 33.26
CA ARG A 473 -79.23 135.04 32.18
C ARG A 473 -80.67 135.56 32.25
N TYR A 474 -81.62 134.74 32.69
CA TYR A 474 -83.02 135.15 32.83
C TYR A 474 -83.21 136.19 33.95
N LEU A 475 -82.67 135.91 35.14
CA LEU A 475 -82.76 136.83 36.29
C LEU A 475 -82.13 138.20 35.99
N ALA A 476 -80.95 138.21 35.36
CA ALA A 476 -80.27 139.45 34.96
C ALA A 476 -80.98 140.24 33.84
N ALA A 477 -81.95 139.64 33.14
CA ALA A 477 -82.79 140.34 32.17
C ALA A 477 -84.03 140.97 32.86
N GLU A 478 -84.61 140.28 33.83
CA GLU A 478 -85.81 140.69 34.56
C GLU A 478 -85.56 141.96 35.41
N GLU A 479 -84.49 142.00 36.20
CA GLU A 479 -84.11 143.20 36.99
C GLU A 479 -83.90 144.44 36.08
N LYS A 480 -83.36 144.23 34.88
CA LYS A 480 -83.12 145.31 33.91
C LYS A 480 -84.41 145.87 33.30
N GLU A 481 -85.46 145.05 33.19
CA GLU A 481 -86.76 145.52 32.70
C GLU A 481 -87.51 146.32 33.78
N VAL A 482 -87.41 145.91 35.06
CA VAL A 482 -87.99 146.64 36.20
C VAL A 482 -87.37 148.04 36.33
N VAL A 483 -86.04 148.14 36.37
CA VAL A 483 -85.32 149.45 36.45
C VAL A 483 -85.60 150.37 35.25
N SER A 484 -86.07 149.82 34.12
CA SER A 484 -86.50 150.58 32.93
C SER A 484 -87.98 151.03 32.96
N LYS A 485 -88.78 150.62 33.94
CA LYS A 485 -90.17 151.06 34.15
C LYS A 485 -90.20 152.23 35.13
N ASP A 486 -89.62 152.07 36.31
CA ASP A 486 -89.57 153.08 37.39
C ASP A 486 -89.01 154.43 36.90
N ASN A 487 -87.96 154.41 36.08
CA ASN A 487 -87.35 155.62 35.49
C ASN A 487 -88.24 156.37 34.48
N LYS A 488 -89.31 155.75 33.96
CA LYS A 488 -90.28 156.44 33.08
C LYS A 488 -91.38 157.12 33.88
N GLU A 489 -91.88 156.45 34.91
CA GLU A 489 -92.95 156.99 35.77
C GLU A 489 -92.51 158.26 36.52
N LEU A 490 -91.25 158.33 36.98
CA LEU A 490 -90.70 159.50 37.66
C LEU A 490 -90.61 160.76 36.78
N GLU A 491 -90.30 160.63 35.48
CA GLU A 491 -90.21 161.79 34.58
C GLU A 491 -91.61 162.24 34.09
N GLU A 492 -92.57 161.32 34.02
CA GLU A 492 -93.97 161.64 33.71
C GLU A 492 -94.65 162.44 34.83
N ILE A 493 -94.39 162.09 36.10
CA ILE A 493 -94.88 162.86 37.27
C ILE A 493 -94.34 164.30 37.26
N ARG A 494 -93.08 164.53 36.87
CA ARG A 494 -92.50 165.88 36.71
C ARG A 494 -93.21 166.71 35.64
N SER A 495 -93.61 166.09 34.54
CA SER A 495 -94.30 166.75 33.42
C SER A 495 -95.69 167.27 33.80
N GLN A 496 -96.43 166.53 34.65
CA GLN A 496 -97.82 166.84 34.99
C GLN A 496 -97.96 167.95 36.05
N ILE A 497 -97.09 167.96 37.08
CA ILE A 497 -97.17 168.94 38.18
C ILE A 497 -96.96 170.38 37.68
N SER A 498 -96.09 170.59 36.69
CA SER A 498 -95.75 171.93 36.18
C SER A 498 -96.86 172.63 35.37
N LYS A 499 -97.99 171.96 35.07
CA LYS A 499 -99.06 172.50 34.21
C LYS A 499 -100.41 172.72 34.91
N LEU A 500 -100.59 172.26 36.14
CA LEU A 500 -101.92 172.26 36.81
C LEU A 500 -102.00 173.06 38.12
N LYS A 501 -101.05 173.95 38.43
CA LYS A 501 -101.25 174.92 39.53
C LYS A 501 -100.74 176.35 39.32
N GLN A 502 -100.63 176.81 38.07
CA GLN A 502 -100.52 178.24 37.72
C GLN A 502 -101.90 178.93 37.58
N ARG A 503 -102.92 178.48 38.34
CA ARG A 503 -104.32 178.92 38.11
C ARG A 503 -105.25 178.97 39.31
N GLU A 504 -104.77 178.71 40.52
CA GLU A 504 -105.64 178.62 41.70
C GLU A 504 -104.98 179.22 42.95
N GLU A 505 -104.29 180.35 42.75
CA GLU A 505 -104.08 181.36 43.79
C GLU A 505 -105.30 182.31 43.80
N GLU A 506 -106.50 181.76 44.03
CA GLU A 506 -107.65 182.57 44.43
C GLU A 506 -108.64 181.78 45.31
N ARG A 507 -109.04 182.41 46.42
CA ARG A 507 -110.18 182.10 47.29
C ARG A 507 -110.20 180.83 48.18
N LEU A 508 -109.83 181.10 49.43
CA LEU A 508 -110.72 181.02 50.62
C LEU A 508 -111.26 179.66 51.11
N GLN A 509 -110.66 179.25 52.25
CA GLN A 509 -111.34 179.08 53.55
C GLN A 509 -112.27 177.87 53.85
N ASN A 510 -112.09 177.40 55.10
CA ASN A 510 -113.03 176.67 55.98
C ASN A 510 -113.21 175.15 55.86
N MET A 511 -113.23 174.56 57.07
CA MET A 511 -113.53 173.18 57.48
C MET A 511 -112.48 172.13 57.04
N SER A 512 -111.88 171.31 57.92
CA SER A 512 -112.29 170.66 59.18
C SER A 512 -113.17 169.43 59.01
N ASP A 513 -112.87 168.42 59.85
CA ASP A 513 -113.61 167.17 60.07
C ASP A 513 -113.60 166.13 58.90
N SER A 514 -113.70 164.80 59.12
CA SER A 514 -114.05 164.09 60.36
C SER A 514 -113.47 162.65 60.52
N HIS A 515 -112.80 162.41 61.65
CA HIS A 515 -112.86 161.22 62.55
C HIS A 515 -112.67 159.74 62.08
N GLN A 516 -111.57 159.11 62.55
CA GLN A 516 -111.41 157.82 63.32
C GLN A 516 -109.98 157.19 63.07
N ILE A 517 -109.04 156.87 64.00
CA ILE A 517 -108.96 156.35 65.41
C ILE A 517 -109.00 154.79 65.46
N PRO A 518 -108.18 153.99 66.23
CA PRO A 518 -106.97 154.23 67.09
C PRO A 518 -105.75 153.21 67.07
N LEU A 519 -104.53 153.68 67.45
CA LEU A 519 -103.53 153.14 68.46
C LEU A 519 -102.92 151.68 68.47
N ILE A 520 -101.62 151.60 68.91
CA ILE A 520 -100.84 150.47 69.56
C ILE A 520 -99.83 149.58 68.74
N LYS A 521 -98.55 149.62 69.20
CA LYS A 521 -97.39 148.66 69.29
C LYS A 521 -97.13 147.41 68.38
N ASP A 522 -95.81 147.17 68.23
CA ASP A 522 -95.01 145.92 68.23
C ASP A 522 -95.27 144.72 67.26
N ALA A 523 -94.26 144.47 66.39
CA ALA A 523 -93.68 143.17 66.00
C ALA A 523 -94.49 142.12 65.16
N TYR A 524 -93.80 140.99 64.86
CA TYR A 524 -94.26 139.68 64.32
C TYR A 524 -94.34 139.39 62.80
N GLY A 525 -94.22 138.09 62.49
CA GLY A 525 -94.43 137.42 61.18
C GLY A 525 -93.14 136.91 60.49
N LYS A 526 -92.89 135.63 60.15
CA LYS A 526 -93.65 134.34 60.25
C LYS A 526 -95.03 134.27 59.54
N PRO A 527 -95.59 133.08 59.30
CA PRO A 527 -95.03 131.71 59.27
C PRO A 527 -95.03 131.17 57.80
N LEU A 528 -94.93 129.89 57.39
CA LEU A 528 -94.88 128.50 57.93
C LEU A 528 -93.71 127.77 57.19
N ASN A 529 -93.45 126.45 57.06
CA ASN A 529 -93.85 125.12 57.60
C ASN A 529 -92.72 124.12 57.14
N LEU A 530 -92.52 122.86 57.57
CA LEU A 530 -93.08 121.99 58.63
C LEU A 530 -92.05 120.86 58.92
N ASP A 531 -91.66 120.68 60.20
CA ASP A 531 -91.30 119.45 60.95
C ASP A 531 -90.22 118.44 60.44
N LEU A 532 -89.47 117.65 61.25
CA LEU A 532 -89.15 117.43 62.71
C LEU A 532 -87.90 116.46 62.68
N ASP A 533 -87.18 115.97 63.71
CA ASP A 533 -86.66 116.38 65.04
C ASP A 533 -85.68 115.26 65.49
N ALA A 534 -84.79 115.34 66.50
CA ALA A 534 -84.30 116.45 67.34
C ALA A 534 -82.96 116.05 68.06
N SER A 535 -82.57 116.90 69.02
CA SER A 535 -81.42 116.89 69.93
C SER A 535 -81.32 115.74 70.96
N VAL A 536 -80.16 115.67 71.64
CA VAL A 536 -79.80 114.85 72.83
C VAL A 536 -79.50 113.36 72.59
N ASP A 537 -78.37 113.08 71.92
CA ASP A 537 -77.72 111.75 71.97
C ASP A 537 -76.17 111.77 71.84
N GLU A 538 -75.57 112.86 71.36
CA GLU A 538 -74.15 112.97 70.92
C GLU A 538 -73.09 112.70 72.02
N HIS A 539 -73.46 112.67 73.30
CA HIS A 539 -72.57 112.28 74.39
C HIS A 539 -72.63 110.78 74.70
N VAL A 540 -73.81 110.16 74.58
CA VAL A 540 -74.03 108.72 74.81
C VAL A 540 -73.48 107.91 73.64
N VAL A 541 -73.72 108.36 72.40
CA VAL A 541 -73.18 107.73 71.18
C VAL A 541 -71.65 107.61 71.25
N ARG A 542 -70.94 108.67 71.67
CA ARG A 542 -69.47 108.64 71.82
C ARG A 542 -68.97 107.57 72.78
N LEU A 543 -69.60 107.42 73.95
CA LEU A 543 -69.21 106.39 74.94
C LEU A 543 -69.48 104.97 74.43
N VAL A 544 -70.54 104.79 73.63
CA VAL A 544 -70.85 103.52 72.95
C VAL A 544 -69.86 103.24 71.80
N GLU A 545 -69.48 104.25 71.03
CA GLU A 545 -68.48 104.12 69.96
C GLU A 545 -67.07 103.82 70.50
N GLU A 546 -66.67 104.41 71.63
CA GLU A 546 -65.41 104.07 72.31
C GLU A 546 -65.42 102.62 72.84
N ARG A 547 -66.50 102.21 73.52
CA ARG A 547 -66.70 100.81 73.96
C ARG A 547 -66.56 99.83 72.78
N ASP A 548 -67.30 100.06 71.71
CA ASP A 548 -67.31 99.14 70.56
C ASP A 548 -66.01 99.20 69.76
N THR A 549 -65.28 100.31 69.79
CA THR A 549 -63.95 100.38 69.17
C THR A 549 -62.92 99.61 69.97
N LEU A 550 -62.95 99.69 71.31
CA LEU A 550 -62.12 98.84 72.18
C LEU A 550 -62.45 97.36 72.00
N LEU A 551 -63.72 96.97 71.98
CA LEU A 551 -64.13 95.57 71.74
C LEU A 551 -63.77 95.09 70.33
N ARG A 552 -63.85 95.95 69.29
CA ARG A 552 -63.40 95.63 67.93
C ARG A 552 -61.90 95.41 67.77
N THR A 553 -61.06 95.83 68.74
CA THR A 553 -59.63 95.48 68.71
C THR A 553 -59.37 94.00 68.94
N GLY A 554 -60.31 93.27 69.55
CA GLY A 554 -60.14 91.86 69.95
C GLY A 554 -59.20 91.66 71.15
N VAL A 555 -58.62 92.72 71.71
CA VAL A 555 -57.73 92.66 72.88
C VAL A 555 -58.50 92.77 74.20
N TYR A 556 -59.65 93.43 74.19
CA TYR A 556 -60.52 93.64 75.37
C TYR A 556 -61.80 92.82 75.27
N THR A 557 -62.26 92.31 76.41
CA THR A 557 -63.46 91.50 76.55
C THR A 557 -64.51 92.17 77.43
N THR A 558 -65.75 91.69 77.41
CA THR A 558 -66.87 92.26 78.20
C THR A 558 -66.75 92.06 79.71
N GLN A 559 -65.73 91.36 80.20
CA GLN A 559 -65.44 91.23 81.64
C GLN A 559 -64.25 92.10 82.09
N ASP A 560 -63.58 92.80 81.18
CA ASP A 560 -62.47 93.69 81.53
C ASP A 560 -62.97 94.96 82.23
N LYS A 561 -62.30 95.33 83.32
CA LYS A 561 -62.75 96.38 84.25
C LYS A 561 -63.03 97.73 83.59
N ILE A 562 -62.30 98.07 82.51
CA ILE A 562 -62.48 99.34 81.81
C ILE A 562 -63.78 99.36 80.97
N ILE A 563 -64.18 98.22 80.39
CA ILE A 563 -65.47 98.06 79.69
C ILE A 563 -66.61 98.04 80.71
N ALA A 564 -66.46 97.31 81.82
CA ALA A 564 -67.45 97.23 82.88
C ALA A 564 -67.74 98.60 83.55
N GLU A 565 -66.72 99.46 83.65
CA GLU A 565 -66.83 100.83 84.17
C GLU A 565 -67.51 101.79 83.17
N LEU A 566 -67.20 101.71 81.87
CA LEU A 566 -67.94 102.44 80.83
C LEU A 566 -69.43 102.05 80.84
N ASP A 567 -69.72 100.76 80.90
CA ASP A 567 -71.08 100.23 81.03
C ASP A 567 -71.78 100.69 82.33
N ARG A 568 -71.03 100.95 83.42
CA ARG A 568 -71.57 101.53 84.66
C ARG A 568 -71.96 103.00 84.47
N GLN A 569 -71.10 103.80 83.84
CA GLN A 569 -71.35 105.22 83.59
C GLN A 569 -72.50 105.44 82.58
N ILE A 570 -72.66 104.54 81.60
CA ILE A 570 -73.83 104.51 80.70
C ILE A 570 -75.12 104.22 81.50
N ARG A 571 -75.10 103.30 82.46
CA ARG A 571 -76.28 103.03 83.31
C ARG A 571 -76.61 104.19 84.26
N GLU A 572 -75.61 104.85 84.82
CA GLU A 572 -75.80 105.98 85.75
C GLU A 572 -76.33 107.23 85.04
N THR A 573 -75.82 107.55 83.84
CA THR A 573 -76.34 108.67 83.02
C THR A 573 -77.77 108.43 82.52
N VAL A 574 -78.14 107.18 82.19
CA VAL A 574 -79.54 106.83 81.85
C VAL A 574 -80.47 106.87 83.08
N SER A 575 -79.97 106.55 84.27
CA SER A 575 -80.79 106.49 85.51
C SER A 575 -81.20 107.86 86.06
N HIS A 576 -80.47 108.94 85.72
CA HIS A 576 -80.87 110.31 86.08
C HIS A 576 -82.01 110.89 85.21
N ARG A 577 -82.63 110.07 84.33
CA ARG A 577 -83.71 110.48 83.40
C ARG A 577 -85.13 110.13 83.88
N THR A 578 -85.29 109.59 85.10
CA THR A 578 -86.57 109.05 85.62
C THR A 578 -86.93 109.49 87.05
N SER A 579 -86.48 110.67 87.47
CA SER A 579 -86.91 111.39 88.69
C SER A 579 -87.03 112.89 88.40
#